data_AF-A0A9E5LI43-F1
#
_entry.id   AF-A0A9E5LI43-F1
#
_cell.length_a   1.000
_cell.length_b   1.000
_cell.length_c   1.000
_cell.angle_alpha   90.00
_cell.angle_beta   90.00
_cell.angle_gamma   90.00
#
_symmetry.space_group_name_H-M   'P 1'
#
loop_
_entity.id
_entity.type
_entity.pdbx_description
1 polymer ?
#
loop_
_entity_poly.entity_id
_entity_poly.type
_entity_poly.pdbx_seq_one_letter_code
_entity_poly.pdbx_strand_id
1 'polypeptide(L)'
;MIKLFPSFLFLFLATPLVSEVSFARLIKENSFAKDRFFGGIEINLQLSQGVPYKILMDGDPLSLIIDFNVLNFNGIDLEKINQSKNIKSLDMVVEIQEQKLGAIGSRGLC
;
A
#
# COMPACT_ATOMS: atom_id res chain seq x y z
N MET A 1 -59.15 21.02 -19.31
CA MET A 1 -58.17 21.75 -18.48
C MET A 1 -57.53 20.73 -17.55
N ILE A 2 -56.23 20.89 -17.26
CA ILE A 2 -55.32 20.01 -16.47
C ILE A 2 -54.56 18.96 -17.31
N LYS A 3 -53.35 19.35 -17.73
CA LYS A 3 -52.31 18.48 -18.28
C LYS A 3 -51.43 18.03 -17.11
N LEU A 4 -51.41 16.75 -16.78
CA LEU A 4 -50.52 16.19 -15.76
C LEU A 4 -49.24 15.69 -16.44
N PHE A 5 -48.17 16.48 -16.31
CA PHE A 5 -46.81 16.08 -16.70
C PHE A 5 -46.22 15.25 -15.55
N PRO A 6 -45.86 13.96 -15.74
CA PRO A 6 -45.11 13.25 -14.74
C PRO A 6 -43.64 13.65 -14.88
N SER A 7 -43.23 14.61 -14.07
CA SER A 7 -41.82 14.93 -13.86
C SER A 7 -41.17 13.74 -13.19
N PHE A 8 -40.50 12.90 -13.99
CA PHE A 8 -39.73 11.74 -13.52
C PHE A 8 -38.47 12.26 -12.81
N LEU A 9 -38.61 12.58 -11.53
CA LEU A 9 -37.49 12.96 -10.66
C LEU A 9 -36.65 11.71 -10.39
N PHE A 10 -35.59 11.50 -11.19
CA PHE A 10 -34.59 10.47 -10.95
C PHE A 10 -33.78 10.87 -9.69
N LEU A 11 -34.17 10.34 -8.54
CA LEU A 11 -33.40 10.44 -7.31
C LEU A 11 -32.20 9.47 -7.43
N PHE A 12 -31.04 9.99 -7.84
CA PHE A 12 -29.79 9.24 -7.86
C PHE A 12 -29.33 9.05 -6.40
N LEU A 13 -29.65 7.90 -5.78
CA LEU A 13 -29.05 7.52 -4.51
C LEU A 13 -27.57 7.24 -4.75
N ALA A 14 -26.70 8.22 -4.51
CA ALA A 14 -25.27 8.00 -4.44
C ALA A 14 -24.95 7.22 -3.16
N THR A 15 -24.90 5.89 -3.26
CA THR A 15 -24.33 5.07 -2.19
C THR A 15 -22.83 5.37 -2.11
N PRO A 16 -22.27 5.80 -0.96
CA PRO A 16 -20.83 5.85 -0.81
C PRO A 16 -20.30 4.42 -0.96
N LEU A 17 -19.48 4.17 -1.97
CA LEU A 17 -18.73 2.93 -2.05
C LEU A 17 -17.73 2.97 -0.89
N VAL A 18 -17.98 2.19 0.17
CA VAL A 18 -16.98 1.94 1.20
C VAL A 18 -15.92 1.07 0.53
N SER A 19 -14.80 1.67 0.16
CA SER A 19 -13.63 0.92 -0.28
C SER A 19 -13.07 0.17 0.93
N GLU A 20 -13.21 -1.16 0.95
CA GLU A 20 -12.45 -1.99 1.88
C GLU A 20 -10.96 -1.70 1.67
N VAL A 21 -10.26 -1.32 2.74
CA VAL A 21 -8.82 -1.06 2.69
C VAL A 21 -8.12 -2.41 2.61
N SER A 22 -8.02 -2.95 1.38
CA SER A 22 -7.23 -4.15 1.10
C SER A 22 -5.74 -3.80 1.15
N PHE A 23 -4.96 -4.60 1.86
CA PHE A 23 -3.49 -4.47 1.87
C PHE A 23 -2.92 -4.86 0.52
N ALA A 24 -2.01 -4.03 -0.01
CA ALA A 24 -1.28 -4.42 -1.20
C ALA A 24 -0.33 -5.57 -0.89
N ARG A 25 -0.21 -6.52 -1.82
CA ARG A 25 0.69 -7.66 -1.70
C ARG A 25 1.87 -7.49 -2.65
N LEU A 26 3.09 -7.76 -2.19
CA LEU A 26 4.26 -7.85 -3.06
C LEU A 26 4.18 -9.13 -3.91
N ILE A 27 4.32 -8.97 -5.22
CA ILE A 27 4.32 -10.04 -6.22
C ILE A 27 5.79 -10.41 -6.48
N LYS A 28 6.19 -11.58 -5.99
CA LYS A 28 7.59 -12.02 -5.98
C LYS A 28 8.13 -12.28 -7.38
N GLU A 29 7.31 -12.84 -8.26
CA GLU A 29 7.75 -13.39 -9.55
C GLU A 29 8.41 -12.33 -10.46
N ASN A 30 8.03 -11.07 -10.27
CA ASN A 30 8.48 -9.95 -11.08
C ASN A 30 9.21 -8.86 -10.27
N SER A 31 9.46 -9.10 -8.97
CA SER A 31 10.19 -8.15 -8.13
C SER A 31 11.66 -8.51 -8.07
N PHE A 32 12.55 -7.53 -8.26
CA PHE A 32 13.99 -7.72 -8.24
C PHE A 32 14.74 -6.46 -7.81
N ALA A 33 15.93 -6.64 -7.25
CA ALA A 33 16.93 -5.61 -7.05
C ALA A 33 18.24 -6.06 -7.69
N LYS A 34 18.69 -5.39 -8.75
CA LYS A 34 19.84 -5.81 -9.56
C LYS A 34 20.76 -4.64 -9.91
N ASP A 35 22.01 -4.96 -10.23
CA ASP A 35 22.96 -3.97 -10.72
C ASP A 35 22.63 -3.55 -12.17
N ARG A 36 22.74 -2.26 -12.46
CA ARG A 36 22.61 -1.76 -13.84
C ARG A 36 23.94 -1.83 -14.58
N PHE A 37 23.84 -1.88 -15.91
CA PHE A 37 25.01 -1.92 -16.80
C PHE A 37 25.91 -0.68 -16.73
N PHE A 38 25.33 0.50 -16.46
CA PHE A 38 26.05 1.78 -16.36
C PHE A 38 26.15 2.30 -14.92
N GLY A 39 26.29 1.38 -13.95
CA GLY A 39 26.38 1.72 -12.53
C GLY A 39 25.02 2.00 -11.88
N GLY A 40 25.00 1.88 -10.56
CA GLY A 40 23.79 2.01 -9.74
C GLY A 40 22.95 0.74 -9.67
N ILE A 41 21.86 0.84 -8.90
CA ILE A 41 20.94 -0.26 -8.62
C ILE A 41 19.59 0.02 -9.31
N GLU A 42 19.00 -1.02 -9.88
CA GLU A 42 17.60 -1.04 -10.31
C GLU A 42 16.79 -1.87 -9.33
N ILE A 43 15.76 -1.26 -8.75
CA ILE A 43 14.82 -1.91 -7.85
C ILE A 43 13.45 -1.88 -8.54
N ASN A 44 12.88 -3.05 -8.75
CA ASN A 44 11.53 -3.24 -9.25
C ASN A 44 10.74 -4.02 -8.20
N LEU A 45 9.65 -3.42 -7.71
CA LEU A 45 8.75 -4.05 -6.75
C LEU A 45 7.36 -4.04 -7.37
N GLN A 46 6.89 -5.21 -7.80
CA GLN A 46 5.55 -5.34 -8.36
C GLN A 46 4.54 -5.56 -7.24
N LEU A 47 3.54 -4.69 -7.16
CA LEU A 47 2.49 -4.75 -6.14
C LEU A 47 1.16 -5.15 -6.77
N SER A 48 0.32 -5.86 -6.01
CA SER A 48 -1.03 -6.25 -6.45
C SER A 48 -1.95 -5.05 -6.73
N GLN A 49 -1.69 -3.93 -6.08
CA GLN A 49 -2.40 -2.67 -6.24
C GLN A 49 -1.43 -1.51 -5.94
N GLY A 50 -1.68 -0.35 -6.53
CA GLY A 50 -0.92 0.85 -6.23
C GLY A 50 -1.15 1.30 -4.79
N VAL A 51 -0.07 1.59 -4.06
CA VAL A 51 -0.14 2.14 -2.71
C VAL A 51 0.83 3.30 -2.54
N PRO A 52 0.50 4.27 -1.67
CA PRO A 52 1.44 5.31 -1.29
C PRO A 52 2.69 4.72 -0.63
N TYR A 53 3.85 5.27 -0.99
CA TYR A 53 5.13 4.91 -0.40
C TYR A 53 6.02 6.16 -0.23
N LYS A 54 7.02 6.04 0.64
CA LYS A 54 8.07 7.05 0.84
C LYS A 54 9.42 6.39 0.62
N ILE A 55 10.36 7.19 0.13
CA ILE A 55 11.76 6.78 0.00
C ILE A 55 12.59 7.63 0.93
N LEU A 56 13.38 6.97 1.76
CA LEU A 56 14.32 7.59 2.70
C LEU A 56 15.70 7.01 2.41
N MET A 57 16.72 7.86 2.52
CA MET A 57 18.11 7.41 2.54
C MET A 57 18.66 7.60 3.93
N ASP A 58 19.29 6.56 4.45
CA ASP A 58 20.07 6.61 5.67
C ASP A 58 21.55 6.38 5.34
N GLY A 59 22.45 7.04 6.05
CA GLY A 59 23.85 7.21 5.66
C GLY A 59 24.82 6.25 6.33
N ASP A 60 24.44 5.61 7.44
CA ASP A 60 25.37 4.87 8.30
C ASP A 60 24.73 3.58 8.88
N PRO A 61 24.80 2.44 8.16
CA PRO A 61 25.34 2.25 6.81
C PRO A 61 24.44 2.85 5.72
N LEU A 62 25.01 3.11 4.52
CA LEU A 62 24.25 3.60 3.37
C LEU A 62 23.09 2.65 3.04
N SER A 63 21.87 3.09 3.34
CA SER A 63 20.65 2.30 3.29
C SER A 63 19.56 3.06 2.55
N LEU A 64 18.80 2.35 1.71
CA LEU A 64 17.61 2.87 1.06
C LEU A 64 16.39 2.23 1.71
N ILE A 65 15.57 3.03 2.38
CA ILE A 65 14.36 2.58 3.06
C ILE A 65 13.16 2.96 2.18
N ILE A 66 12.34 1.97 1.85
CA ILE A 66 11.08 2.17 1.14
C ILE A 66 9.95 1.84 2.12
N ASP A 67 9.27 2.88 2.59
CA ASP A 67 8.19 2.79 3.58
C ASP A 67 6.85 2.73 2.85
N PHE A 68 6.07 1.68 3.09
CA PHE A 68 4.75 1.47 2.50
C PHE A 68 3.67 1.56 3.59
N ASN A 69 2.68 2.44 3.42
CA ASN A 69 1.65 2.65 4.44
C ASN A 69 0.77 1.40 4.69
N VAL A 70 0.44 0.66 3.63
CA VAL A 70 -0.55 -0.43 3.68
C VAL A 70 -0.07 -1.59 2.80
N LEU A 71 0.93 -2.34 3.28
CA LEU A 71 1.50 -3.49 2.59
C LEU A 71 1.44 -4.77 3.43
N ASN A 72 1.10 -5.88 2.79
CA ASN A 72 1.22 -7.21 3.33
C ASN A 72 2.44 -7.91 2.72
N PHE A 73 3.36 -8.32 3.59
CA PHE A 73 4.62 -8.93 3.22
C PHE A 73 4.66 -10.47 3.37
N ASN A 74 3.53 -11.12 3.61
CA ASN A 74 3.49 -12.57 3.82
C ASN A 74 4.05 -13.39 2.65
N GLY A 75 4.99 -14.29 2.97
CA GLY A 75 5.56 -15.26 2.03
C GLY A 75 6.64 -14.70 1.09
N ILE A 76 7.22 -13.55 1.44
CA ILE A 76 8.33 -12.96 0.68
C ILE A 76 9.65 -13.64 1.07
N ASP A 77 10.49 -13.80 0.06
CA ASP A 77 11.79 -14.42 0.14
C ASP A 77 12.79 -13.42 -0.46
N LEU A 78 13.42 -12.68 0.44
CA LEU A 78 14.27 -11.54 0.11
C LEU A 78 15.51 -11.97 -0.68
N GLU A 79 15.97 -13.22 -0.52
CA GLU A 79 17.12 -13.73 -1.26
C GLU A 79 16.84 -13.86 -2.76
N LYS A 80 15.60 -14.18 -3.15
CA LYS A 80 15.25 -14.22 -4.59
C LYS A 80 15.02 -12.84 -5.21
N ILE A 81 14.72 -11.85 -4.38
CA ILE A 81 14.58 -10.45 -4.81
C ILE A 81 15.97 -9.82 -4.95
N ASN A 82 16.90 -10.11 -4.05
CA ASN A 82 18.27 -9.62 -4.14
C ASN A 82 19.06 -10.34 -5.23
N GLN A 83 19.19 -9.72 -6.40
CA GLN A 83 19.96 -10.22 -7.53
C GLN A 83 21.21 -9.36 -7.80
N SER A 84 21.51 -8.41 -6.91
CA SER A 84 22.66 -7.52 -6.99
C SER A 84 23.85 -8.09 -6.22
N LYS A 85 25.05 -7.81 -6.72
CA LYS A 85 26.31 -8.10 -6.01
C LYS A 85 26.75 -6.94 -5.11
N ASN A 86 26.19 -5.76 -5.29
CA ASN A 86 26.53 -4.54 -4.53
C ASN A 86 25.57 -4.28 -3.35
N ILE A 87 24.40 -4.93 -3.33
CA ILE A 87 23.48 -4.88 -2.18
C ILE A 87 23.96 -5.88 -1.13
N LYS A 88 24.37 -5.38 0.05
CA LYS A 88 24.86 -6.22 1.15
C LYS A 88 23.75 -7.03 1.81
N SER A 89 22.62 -6.39 2.11
CA SER A 89 21.46 -7.03 2.72
C SER A 89 20.18 -6.38 2.20
N LEU A 90 19.09 -7.15 2.25
CA LEU A 90 17.74 -6.65 2.15
C LEU A 90 17.04 -7.04 3.44
N ASP A 91 16.51 -6.04 4.13
CA ASP A 91 15.86 -6.21 5.41
C ASP A 91 14.44 -5.65 5.34
N MET A 92 13.53 -6.30 6.06
CA MET A 92 12.14 -5.90 6.15
C MET A 92 11.82 -5.52 7.58
N VAL A 93 11.41 -4.27 7.76
CA VAL A 93 11.00 -3.75 9.07
C VAL A 93 9.49 -3.58 9.04
N VAL A 94 8.81 -4.25 9.96
CA VAL A 94 7.37 -4.13 10.15
C VAL A 94 7.13 -3.29 11.40
N GLU A 95 6.60 -2.08 11.21
CA GLU A 95 6.14 -1.25 12.32
C GLU A 95 4.64 -1.46 12.53
N ILE A 96 4.27 -2.12 13.64
CA ILE A 96 2.86 -2.31 14.00
C ILE A 96 2.36 -1.04 14.67
N GLN A 97 1.62 -0.22 13.94
CA GLN A 97 0.88 0.90 14.52
C GLN A 97 -0.42 0.34 15.16
N GLU A 98 -0.51 0.33 16.49
CA GLU A 98 -1.78 0.03 17.16
C GLU A 98 -2.83 1.07 16.73
N GLN A 99 -3.81 0.63 15.94
CA GLN A 99 -4.98 1.46 15.68
C GLN A 99 -5.81 1.49 16.97
N LYS A 100 -5.70 2.60 17.72
CA LYS A 100 -6.56 2.87 18.86
C LYS A 100 -8.02 2.83 18.38
N LEU A 101 -8.71 1.73 18.67
CA LEU A 101 -10.12 1.55 18.38
C LEU A 101 -10.87 2.65 19.13
N GLY A 102 -11.36 3.65 18.39
CA GLY A 102 -12.16 4.73 18.95
C GLY A 102 -13.39 4.12 19.60
N ALA A 103 -13.45 4.17 20.93
CA ALA A 103 -14.60 3.75 21.69
C ALA A 103 -15.83 4.51 21.18
N ILE A 104 -16.73 3.80 20.51
CA ILE A 104 -18.05 4.31 20.14
C ILE A 104 -18.75 4.59 21.46
N GLY A 105 -18.84 5.87 21.82
CA GLY A 105 -19.54 6.33 23.00
C GLY A 105 -20.99 5.89 22.97
N SER A 106 -21.31 4.86 23.75
CA SER A 106 -22.68 4.55 24.12
C SER A 106 -23.19 5.68 25.03
N ARG A 107 -23.88 6.66 24.43
CA ARG A 107 -24.81 7.52 25.17
C ARG A 107 -26.05 6.68 25.50
N GLY A 108 -25.92 5.84 26.51
CA GLY A 108 -27.06 5.25 27.23
C GLY A 108 -27.51 6.25 28.29
N LEU A 109 -28.74 6.75 28.13
CA LEU A 109 -29.44 7.58 29.10
C LEU A 109 -29.50 6.88 30.47
N CYS A 110 -29.20 7.63 31.53
CA CYS A 110 -29.79 7.43 32.86
C CYS A 110 -30.79 8.57 33.09
#